data_AF-A0A953X6U2-F1
#
_entry.id   AF-A0A953X6U2-F1
#
_cell.length_a   1.000
_cell.length_b   1.000
_cell.length_c   1.000
_cell.angle_alpha   90.00
_cell.angle_beta   90.00
_cell.angle_gamma   90.00
#
_symmetry.space_group_name_H-M   'P 1'
#
loop_
_entity.id
_entity.type
_entity.pdbx_description
1 polymer ?
#
loop_
_entity_poly.entity_id
_entity_poly.type
_entity_poly.pdbx_seq_one_letter_code
_entity_poly.pdbx_strand_id
1 'polypeptide(L)'
;NNIYTAETGQPLDIRPLRDLATASPDGGGRAVFYRRDPQVLRFHLPMARRVLPVYRAGLMHYQQGVIARTGGTEIRLPGAMSYIDEITDVPS
;
A
#
# COMPACT_ATOMS: atom_id res chain seq x y z
N ASN A 1 19.35 11.59 9.59
CA ASN A 1 19.73 10.32 10.25
C ASN A 1 18.46 9.74 10.86
N ASN A 2 18.13 8.48 10.60
CA ASN A 2 16.87 7.88 11.07
C ASN A 2 17.01 7.40 12.52
N ILE A 3 16.28 8.03 13.44
CA ILE A 3 16.31 7.71 14.88
C ILE A 3 15.88 6.25 15.11
N TYR A 4 14.87 5.76 14.39
CA TYR A 4 14.40 4.38 14.54
C TYR A 4 15.49 3.36 14.25
N THR A 5 16.22 3.53 13.14
CA THR A 5 17.33 2.64 12.78
C THR A 5 18.52 2.80 13.72
N ALA A 6 18.75 4.01 14.26
CA ALA A 6 19.80 4.26 15.23
C ALA A 6 19.54 3.59 16.59
N GLU A 7 18.29 3.60 17.07
CA GLU A 7 17.92 3.00 18.37
C GLU A 7 17.72 1.49 18.30
N THR A 8 17.08 0.99 17.23
CA THR A 8 16.69 -0.43 17.13
C THR A 8 17.68 -1.28 16.34
N GLY A 9 18.56 -0.65 15.56
CA GLY A 9 19.42 -1.33 14.58
C GLY A 9 18.65 -1.93 13.39
N GLN A 10 17.33 -1.73 13.30
CA GLN A 10 16.51 -2.32 12.25
C GLN A 10 16.35 -1.37 11.04
N PRO A 11 16.35 -1.91 9.81
CA PRO A 11 16.14 -1.10 8.61
C PRO A 11 14.69 -0.60 8.54
N LEU A 12 14.53 0.69 8.24
CA LEU A 12 13.23 1.29 7.94
C LEU A 12 13.01 1.31 6.42
N ASP A 13 12.05 0.53 5.93
CA ASP A 13 11.63 0.51 4.52
C ASP A 13 10.61 1.63 4.28
N ILE A 14 11.01 2.71 3.60
CA ILE A 14 10.14 3.83 3.23
C ILE A 14 9.77 3.70 1.75
N ARG A 15 8.47 3.67 1.46
CA ARG A 15 7.96 3.62 0.09
C ARG A 15 7.20 4.91 -0.22
N PRO A 16 7.73 5.76 -1.11
CA PRO A 16 7.00 6.94 -1.54
C PRO A 16 5.84 6.52 -2.46
N LEU A 17 4.63 7.01 -2.17
CA LEU A 17 3.48 6.93 -3.05
C LEU A 17 3.04 8.34 -3.41
N ARG A 18 2.89 8.63 -4.71
CA ARG A 18 2.47 9.94 -5.19
C ARG A 18 1.07 10.31 -4.72
N ASP A 19 0.16 9.33 -4.69
CA ASP A 19 -1.23 9.53 -4.29
C ASP A 19 -1.36 10.00 -2.84
N LEU A 20 -0.34 9.74 -2.00
CA LEU A 20 -0.32 10.17 -0.60
C LEU A 20 0.10 11.63 -0.41
N ALA A 21 0.65 12.29 -1.43
CA ALA A 21 1.19 13.65 -1.29
C ALA A 21 0.09 14.70 -1.03
N THR A 22 -1.14 14.44 -1.45
CA THR A 22 -2.30 15.35 -1.31
C THR A 22 -3.53 14.64 -0.73
N ALA A 23 -3.34 13.51 -0.06
CA ALA A 23 -4.45 12.67 0.41
C ALA A 23 -5.04 13.15 1.74
N SER A 24 -4.35 14.05 2.44
CA SER A 24 -4.80 14.58 3.72
C SER A 24 -6.02 15.49 3.56
N PRO A 25 -6.89 15.66 4.59
CA PRO A 25 -8.10 16.48 4.47
C PRO A 25 -7.85 17.91 4.01
N ASP A 26 -6.73 18.51 4.42
CA ASP A 26 -6.38 19.90 4.06
C ASP A 26 -5.47 19.98 2.82
N GLY A 27 -5.25 18.84 2.12
CA GLY A 27 -4.46 18.76 0.88
C GLY A 27 -2.97 18.51 1.09
N GLY A 28 -2.53 18.32 2.34
CA GLY A 28 -1.16 17.92 2.67
C GLY A 28 -0.90 16.41 2.48
N GLY A 29 0.30 16.01 2.89
CA GLY A 29 0.76 14.62 2.77
C GLY A 29 0.17 13.70 3.83
N ARG A 30 -0.01 12.43 3.47
CA ARG A 30 -0.45 11.33 4.35
C ARG A 30 0.62 10.27 4.48
N ALA A 31 0.76 9.70 5.66
CA ALA A 31 1.66 8.58 5.90
C ALA A 31 1.01 7.49 6.76
N VAL A 32 1.38 6.24 6.48
CA VAL A 32 1.00 5.09 7.29
C VAL A 32 2.27 4.36 7.69
N PHE A 33 2.48 4.26 9.00
CA PHE A 33 3.59 3.55 9.60
C PHE A 33 3.08 2.25 10.17
N TYR A 34 3.77 1.15 9.93
CA TYR A 34 3.39 -0.13 10.51
C TYR A 34 4.58 -1.07 10.61
N ARG A 35 4.48 -2.03 11.53
CA ARG A 35 5.41 -3.15 11.57
C ARG A 35 5.04 -4.16 10.47
N ARG A 36 5.99 -4.43 9.55
CA ARG A 36 5.80 -5.37 8.43
C ARG A 36 5.82 -6.83 8.89
N ASP A 37 4.75 -7.23 9.56
CA ASP A 37 4.58 -8.55 10.16
C ASP A 37 3.13 -9.04 9.93
N PRO A 38 2.91 -10.25 9.37
CA PRO A 38 1.57 -10.83 9.19
C PRO A 38 0.77 -11.01 10.48
N GLN A 39 1.42 -11.01 11.64
CA GLN A 39 0.76 -11.02 12.95
C GLN A 39 0.22 -9.64 13.35
N VAL A 40 0.66 -8.56 12.69
CA VAL A 40 0.18 -7.18 12.91
C VAL A 40 -0.84 -6.79 11.85
N LEU A 41 -0.48 -6.95 10.58
CA LEU A 41 -1.30 -6.60 9.42
C LEU A 41 -1.31 -7.75 8.43
N ARG A 42 -2.51 -8.22 8.08
CA ARG A 42 -2.67 -9.30 7.10
C ARG A 42 -3.61 -8.86 6.00
N PHE A 43 -3.06 -8.71 4.80
CA PHE A 43 -3.86 -8.60 3.59
C PHE A 43 -4.30 -10.00 3.15
N HIS A 44 -5.60 -10.23 3.08
CA HIS A 44 -6.14 -11.51 2.64
C HIS A 44 -6.22 -11.53 1.12
N LEU A 45 -5.54 -12.49 0.48
CA LEU A 45 -5.64 -12.72 -0.97
C LEU A 45 -6.15 -14.16 -1.22
N PRO A 46 -7.48 -14.41 -1.13
CA PRO A 46 -8.05 -15.74 -1.27
C PRO A 46 -7.77 -16.38 -2.64
N MET A 47 -7.69 -15.58 -3.69
CA MET A 47 -7.30 -16.04 -5.01
C MET A 47 -6.13 -15.20 -5.52
N ALA A 48 -4.99 -15.85 -5.70
CA ALA A 48 -3.81 -15.25 -6.31
C ALA A 48 -4.15 -14.67 -7.69
N ARG A 49 -3.55 -13.53 -8.02
CA ARG A 49 -3.72 -12.88 -9.31
C ARG A 49 -3.30 -13.84 -10.43
N ARG A 50 -4.23 -14.18 -11.32
CA ARG A 50 -3.97 -14.98 -12.52
C ARG A 50 -4.24 -14.17 -13.77
N VAL A 51 -3.23 -14.05 -14.62
CA VAL A 51 -3.37 -13.52 -15.98
C VAL A 51 -3.92 -14.65 -16.85
N LEU A 52 -5.00 -14.38 -17.58
CA LEU A 52 -5.61 -15.36 -18.49
C LEU A 52 -4.81 -15.45 -19.80
N PRO A 53 -5.15 -16.34 -20.74
CA PRO A 53 -4.63 -16.24 -22.10
C PRO A 53 -5.19 -15.00 -22.84
N VAL A 54 -4.39 -14.38 -23.70
CA VAL A 54 -4.87 -13.33 -24.63
C VAL A 54 -5.81 -13.96 -25.64
N TYR A 55 -6.94 -13.29 -25.94
CA TYR A 55 -7.80 -13.68 -27.05
C TYR A 55 -8.13 -12.49 -27.96
N ARG A 56 -8.41 -12.78 -29.23
CA ARG A 56 -8.78 -11.77 -30.23
C ARG A 56 -10.26 -11.43 -30.06
N ALA A 57 -10.55 -10.18 -29.74
CA ALA A 57 -11.91 -9.65 -29.55
C ALA A 57 -12.46 -8.95 -30.82
N GLY A 58 -11.60 -8.65 -31.80
CA GLY A 58 -12.00 -8.02 -33.06
C GLY A 58 -10.91 -8.04 -34.14
N LEU A 59 -11.10 -7.29 -35.23
CA LEU A 59 -10.21 -7.35 -36.40
C LEU A 59 -8.75 -7.01 -36.06
N MET A 60 -8.50 -6.02 -35.21
CA MET A 60 -7.16 -5.70 -34.69
C MET A 60 -7.15 -5.55 -33.16
N HIS A 61 -8.18 -6.06 -32.48
CA HIS A 61 -8.34 -5.92 -31.03
C HIS A 61 -8.04 -7.23 -30.31
N TYR A 62 -7.15 -7.16 -29.32
CA TYR A 62 -6.82 -8.25 -28.41
C TYR A 62 -7.15 -7.82 -26.98
N GLN A 63 -7.73 -8.75 -26.22
CA GLN A 63 -8.09 -8.52 -24.83
C GLN A 63 -7.37 -9.52 -23.93
N GLN A 64 -6.94 -9.03 -22.77
CA GLN A 64 -6.26 -9.81 -21.75
C GLN A 64 -6.92 -9.56 -20.41
N GLY A 65 -7.67 -10.55 -19.92
CA GLY A 65 -8.27 -10.51 -18.60
C GLY A 65 -7.26 -10.83 -17.50
N VAL A 66 -7.46 -10.25 -16.32
CA VAL A 66 -6.80 -10.65 -15.08
C VAL A 66 -7.87 -10.95 -14.05
N ILE A 67 -7.79 -12.12 -13.41
CA ILE A 67 -8.70 -12.50 -12.32
C ILE A 67 -7.90 -12.51 -11.03
N ALA A 68 -8.38 -11.79 -10.02
CA ALA A 68 -7.90 -11.85 -8.66
C ALA A 68 -9.09 -11.70 -7.70
N ARG A 69 -9.00 -12.29 -6.51
CA ARG A 69 -9.91 -11.98 -5.41
C ARG A 69 -9.10 -11.38 -4.30
N THR A 70 -9.37 -10.11 -4.02
CA THR A 70 -8.83 -9.41 -2.86
C THR A 70 -9.82 -9.55 -1.71
N GLY A 71 -9.30 -9.83 -0.52
CA GLY A 71 -10.01 -9.67 0.73
C GLY A 71 -9.68 -8.31 1.37
N GLY A 72 -10.26 -8.05 2.53
CA GLY A 72 -9.87 -6.90 3.35
C GLY A 72 -8.47 -7.07 3.93
N THR A 73 -7.88 -5.95 4.36
CA THR A 73 -6.72 -5.96 5.25
C THR A 73 -7.22 -6.05 6.68
N GLU A 74 -6.81 -7.10 7.38
CA GLU A 74 -7.06 -7.26 8.80
C GLU A 74 -5.95 -6.58 9.60
N ILE A 75 -6.35 -5.75 10.57
CA ILE A 75 -5.45 -5.13 11.55
C ILE A 75 -5.61 -5.92 12.85
N ARG A 76 -4.61 -6.71 13.20
CA ARG A 76 -4.63 -7.58 14.40
C ARG A 76 -4.13 -6.86 15.63
N LEU A 77 -3.10 -6.02 15.46
CA LEU A 77 -2.49 -5.25 16.55
C LEU A 77 -2.47 -3.76 16.18
N PRO A 78 -3.54 -3.01 16.51
CA PRO A 78 -3.65 -1.59 16.16
C PRO A 78 -2.51 -0.73 16.73
N GLY A 79 -1.97 -1.07 17.90
CA GLY A 79 -0.86 -0.32 18.52
C GLY A 79 0.48 -0.42 17.78
N ALA A 80 0.62 -1.33 16.82
CA ALA A 80 1.81 -1.47 15.99
C ALA A 80 1.65 -0.85 14.59
N MET A 81 0.62 -0.03 14.40
CA MET A 81 0.46 0.85 13.25
C MET A 81 0.07 2.26 13.69
N SER A 82 0.50 3.25 12.93
CA SER A 82 0.12 4.64 13.08
C SER A 82 -0.30 5.19 11.73
N TYR A 83 -1.33 6.01 11.78
CA TYR A 83 -1.87 6.72 10.63
C TYR A 83 -1.73 8.20 10.94
N ILE A 84 -1.03 8.93 10.06
CA ILE A 84 -0.69 10.33 10.27
C ILE A 84 -1.08 11.11 9.02
N ASP A 85 -1.81 12.18 9.26
CA ASP A 85 -2.21 13.19 8.27
C ASP A 85 -1.37 14.45 8.46
N GLU A 86 -1.30 15.29 7.43
CA GLU A 86 -0.53 16.54 7.39
C GLU A 86 0.99 16.35 7.66
N ILE A 87 1.61 15.32 7.07
CA ILE A 87 3.07 15.11 7.21
C ILE A 87 3.92 16.05 6.34
N THR A 88 3.34 16.60 5.28
CA THR A 88 3.96 17.59 4.40
C THR A 88 2.98 18.70 4.10
N ASP A 89 3.50 19.92 3.93
CA ASP A 89 2.71 21.08 3.53
C ASP A 89 1.96 20.84 2.21
N VAL A 90 0.85 21.55 2.06
CA VAL A 90 0.05 21.55 0.83
C VAL A 90 0.93 22.06 -0.32
N PRO A 91 1.09 21.30 -1.43
CA PRO A 91 1.84 21.77 -2.57
C PRO A 91 1.14 23.00 -3.19
N SER A 92 1.88 24.11 -3.26
CA SER A 92 1.46 25.39 -3.87
C SER A 92 1.24 25.31 -5.37
#